data_AF-Q86EV9-F1
#
_entry.id   AF-Q86EV9-F1
#
_cell.length_a   1.000
_cell.length_b   1.000
_cell.length_c   1.000
_cell.angle_alpha   90.00
_cell.angle_beta   90.00
_cell.angle_gamma   90.00
#
_symmetry.space_group_name_H-M   'P 1'
#
loop_
_entity.id
_entity.type
_entity.pdbx_description
1 polymer ?
#
loop_
_entity_poly.entity_id
_entity_poly.type
_entity_poly.pdbx_seq_one_letter_code
_entity_poly.pdbx_strand_id
1 'polypeptide(L)'
;MEWFKGEVSDAVKSVKEESKVLLVFIKGTDEESSFVSSQFDDQVGRVCHNVICLQLDASSHAALQFSAVYAVLTVPCIYLIGPTGQVIDVKLGRLESSDLIDWIKMSEGRPIKHEALITSGDAPNSGLHDDKEKSVTTDSKELPVPSTSATQIVNCEQSLEERVKSVINSFILEDNRKMRNAEKHLLKPRLSVENQEKL
;
A
#
# COMPACT_ATOMS: atom_id res chain seq x y z
N MET A 1 -3.72 -19.50 -13.46
CA MET A 1 -3.05 -18.17 -13.47
C MET A 1 -1.54 -18.33 -13.32
N GLU A 2 -0.73 -17.48 -13.96
CA GLU A 2 0.73 -17.45 -13.79
C GLU A 2 1.16 -16.27 -12.91
N TRP A 3 1.74 -16.58 -11.75
CA TRP A 3 2.34 -15.58 -10.86
C TRP A 3 3.77 -15.28 -11.31
N PHE A 4 4.15 -14.01 -11.26
CA PHE A 4 5.52 -13.56 -11.49
C PHE A 4 6.44 -14.13 -10.42
N LYS A 5 7.55 -14.74 -10.84
CA LYS A 5 8.47 -15.49 -9.96
C LYS A 5 9.74 -14.71 -9.56
N GLY A 6 9.92 -13.49 -10.06
CA GLY A 6 11.08 -12.64 -9.72
C GLY A 6 10.85 -11.78 -8.47
N GLU A 7 11.81 -10.91 -8.18
CA GLU A 7 11.71 -9.96 -7.07
C GLU A 7 10.72 -8.82 -7.37
N VAL A 8 10.30 -8.07 -6.34
CA VAL A 8 9.42 -6.90 -6.50
C VAL A 8 10.02 -5.90 -7.50
N SER A 9 11.33 -5.67 -7.43
CA SER A 9 12.06 -4.77 -8.33
C SER A 9 11.99 -5.23 -9.80
N ASP A 10 12.12 -6.54 -10.05
CA ASP A 10 12.03 -7.10 -11.41
C ASP A 10 10.62 -6.98 -11.96
N ALA A 11 9.60 -7.27 -11.13
CA ALA A 11 8.21 -7.11 -11.51
C ALA A 11 7.91 -5.66 -11.91
N VAL A 12 8.30 -4.69 -11.08
CA VAL A 12 8.13 -3.26 -11.36
C VAL A 12 8.87 -2.84 -12.63
N LYS A 13 10.06 -3.39 -12.88
CA LYS A 13 10.80 -3.12 -14.11
C LYS A 13 10.04 -3.63 -15.35
N SER A 14 9.54 -4.87 -15.33
CA SER A 14 8.73 -5.43 -16.41
C SER A 14 7.46 -4.64 -16.65
N VAL A 15 6.81 -4.16 -15.59
CA VAL A 15 5.61 -3.30 -15.67
C VAL A 15 5.92 -2.00 -16.41
N LYS A 16 7.07 -1.39 -16.11
CA LYS A 16 7.53 -0.16 -16.77
C LYS A 16 7.95 -0.40 -18.23
N GLU A 17 8.63 -1.50 -18.52
CA GLU A 17 9.09 -1.85 -19.87
C GLU A 17 7.92 -2.21 -20.80
N GLU A 18 6.96 -2.98 -20.30
CA GLU A 18 5.79 -3.43 -21.06
C GLU A 18 4.59 -2.45 -20.95
N SER A 19 4.72 -1.38 -20.15
CA SER A 19 3.66 -0.41 -19.84
C SER A 19 2.34 -1.07 -19.38
N LYS A 20 2.45 -2.11 -18.57
CA LYS A 20 1.31 -2.88 -18.03
C LYS A 20 0.90 -2.40 -16.64
N VAL A 21 -0.20 -2.94 -16.12
CA VAL A 21 -0.59 -2.79 -14.71
C VAL A 21 0.09 -3.90 -13.89
N LEU A 22 0.50 -3.56 -12.67
CA LEU A 22 1.00 -4.50 -11.67
C LEU A 22 -0.11 -4.79 -10.66
N LEU A 23 -0.46 -6.06 -10.51
CA LEU A 23 -1.30 -6.54 -9.43
C LEU A 23 -0.41 -7.17 -8.36
N VAL A 24 -0.44 -6.66 -7.14
CA VAL A 24 0.30 -7.22 -6.01
C VAL A 24 -0.69 -7.78 -4.99
N PHE A 25 -0.67 -9.08 -4.78
CA PHE A 25 -1.45 -9.76 -3.75
C PHE A 25 -0.56 -10.09 -2.56
N ILE A 26 -0.86 -9.50 -1.40
CA ILE A 26 -0.18 -9.82 -0.15
C ILE A 26 -1.02 -10.84 0.61
N LYS A 27 -0.49 -12.05 0.72
CA LYS A 27 -1.09 -13.21 1.38
C LYS A 27 -0.60 -13.30 2.82
N GLY A 28 -1.53 -13.43 3.76
CA GLY A 28 -1.25 -13.74 5.16
C GLY A 28 -1.41 -15.21 5.48
N THR A 29 -1.24 -15.54 6.76
CA THR A 29 -1.46 -16.88 7.30
C THR A 29 -2.94 -17.17 7.60
N ASP A 30 -3.82 -16.18 7.47
CA ASP A 30 -5.23 -16.26 7.84
C ASP A 30 -6.08 -17.02 6.81
N GLU A 31 -7.23 -17.52 7.27
CA GLU A 31 -8.22 -18.20 6.42
C GLU A 31 -8.70 -17.30 5.28
N GLU A 32 -8.89 -16.01 5.55
CA GLU A 32 -9.25 -14.98 4.56
C GLU A 32 -8.25 -14.92 3.41
N SER A 33 -6.95 -14.97 3.73
CA SER A 33 -5.89 -14.95 2.72
C SER A 33 -5.88 -16.21 1.87
N SER A 34 -6.24 -17.35 2.47
CA SER A 34 -6.37 -18.62 1.74
C SER A 34 -7.60 -18.65 0.85
N PHE A 35 -8.71 -18.05 1.29
CA PHE A 35 -9.91 -17.86 0.49
C PHE A 35 -9.66 -16.95 -0.71
N VAL A 36 -9.07 -15.76 -0.50
CA VAL A 36 -8.74 -14.84 -1.60
C VAL A 36 -7.76 -15.47 -2.58
N SER A 37 -6.78 -16.22 -2.08
CA SER A 37 -5.86 -16.98 -2.93
C SER A 37 -6.56 -18.03 -3.80
N SER A 38 -7.67 -18.62 -3.34
CA SER A 38 -8.44 -19.59 -4.14
C SER A 38 -9.33 -18.93 -5.19
N GLN A 39 -9.61 -17.62 -5.05
CA GLN A 39 -10.36 -16.86 -6.04
C GLN A 39 -9.55 -16.55 -7.30
N PHE A 40 -8.22 -16.59 -7.24
CA PHE A 40 -7.34 -16.43 -8.40
C PHE A 40 -7.35 -17.69 -9.28
N ASP A 41 -8.52 -17.99 -9.84
CA ASP A 41 -8.78 -19.12 -10.72
C ASP A 41 -8.41 -18.80 -12.18
N ASP A 42 -8.76 -19.71 -13.09
CA ASP A 42 -8.49 -19.53 -14.51
C ASP A 42 -9.30 -18.39 -15.16
N GLN A 43 -10.45 -18.00 -14.58
CA GLN A 43 -11.23 -16.88 -15.09
C GLN A 43 -10.55 -15.55 -14.76
N VAL A 44 -10.10 -15.38 -13.51
CA VAL A 44 -9.28 -14.24 -13.11
C VAL A 44 -7.99 -14.21 -13.94
N GLY A 45 -7.34 -15.36 -14.13
CA GLY A 45 -6.14 -15.48 -14.95
C GLY A 45 -6.29 -15.00 -16.39
N ARG A 46 -7.46 -15.18 -17.02
CA ARG A 46 -7.74 -14.66 -18.37
C ARG A 46 -7.78 -13.14 -18.42
N VAL A 47 -8.34 -12.52 -17.38
CA VAL A 47 -8.42 -11.05 -17.27
C VAL A 47 -7.05 -10.47 -16.94
N CYS A 48 -6.26 -11.18 -16.14
CA CYS A 48 -4.90 -10.81 -15.80
C CYS A 48 -3.86 -11.08 -16.89
N HIS A 49 -4.24 -11.51 -18.11
CA HIS A 49 -3.27 -11.81 -19.16
C HIS A 49 -2.39 -10.61 -19.53
N ASN A 50 -2.93 -9.39 -19.41
CA ASN A 50 -2.20 -8.14 -19.65
C ASN A 50 -1.72 -7.46 -18.37
N VAL A 51 -1.78 -8.15 -17.23
CA VAL A 51 -1.43 -7.63 -15.90
C VAL A 51 -0.31 -8.48 -15.33
N ILE A 52 0.75 -7.84 -14.85
CA ILE A 52 1.82 -8.56 -14.17
C ILE A 52 1.34 -8.84 -12.75
N CYS A 53 1.21 -10.11 -12.40
CA CYS A 53 0.63 -10.52 -11.12
C CYS A 53 1.71 -11.04 -10.19
N LEU A 54 1.93 -10.35 -9.07
CA LEU A 54 2.92 -10.68 -8.07
C LEU A 54 2.23 -11.11 -6.78
N GLN A 55 2.60 -12.28 -6.27
CA GLN A 55 2.15 -12.76 -4.97
C GLN A 55 3.28 -12.62 -3.95
N LEU A 56 2.98 -12.02 -2.81
CA LEU A 56 3.91 -11.83 -1.70
C LEU A 56 3.33 -12.42 -0.43
N ASP A 57 4.13 -13.15 0.34
CA ASP A 57 3.74 -13.54 1.69
C ASP A 57 4.02 -12.37 2.65
N ALA A 58 3.07 -12.07 3.54
CA ALA A 58 3.18 -10.94 4.47
C ALA A 58 4.42 -11.00 5.39
N SER A 59 4.94 -12.21 5.67
CA SER A 59 6.16 -12.44 6.44
C SER A 59 7.44 -12.48 5.60
N SER A 60 7.34 -12.32 4.28
CA SER A 60 8.50 -12.38 3.38
C SER A 60 9.27 -11.06 3.37
N HIS A 61 10.56 -11.14 3.07
CA HIS A 61 11.39 -9.95 2.87
C HIS A 61 10.88 -9.06 1.72
N ALA A 62 10.32 -9.67 0.69
CA ALA A 62 9.73 -8.97 -0.45
C ALA A 62 8.50 -8.13 -0.05
N ALA A 63 7.62 -8.64 0.83
CA ALA A 63 6.52 -7.86 1.37
C ALA A 63 7.01 -6.68 2.21
N LEU A 64 8.11 -6.84 2.97
CA LEU A 64 8.71 -5.75 3.73
C LEU A 64 9.25 -4.64 2.81
N GLN A 65 9.97 -5.01 1.75
CA GLN A 65 10.45 -4.07 0.73
C GLN A 65 9.27 -3.33 0.06
N PHE A 66 8.20 -4.05 -0.28
CA PHE A 66 6.99 -3.45 -0.85
C PHE A 66 6.34 -2.47 0.14
N SER A 67 6.25 -2.85 1.42
CA SER A 67 5.63 -2.04 2.47
C SER A 67 6.36 -0.73 2.78
N ALA A 68 7.65 -0.65 2.44
CA ALA A 68 8.44 0.58 2.56
C ALA A 68 7.99 1.67 1.58
N VAL A 69 7.35 1.28 0.48
CA VAL A 69 6.87 2.18 -0.58
C VAL A 69 5.36 2.36 -0.52
N TYR A 70 4.62 1.26 -0.27
CA TYR A 70 3.16 1.26 -0.22
C TYR A 70 2.68 0.81 1.15
N ALA A 71 1.91 1.66 1.83
CA ALA A 71 1.41 1.35 3.16
C ALA A 71 0.50 0.11 3.13
N VAL A 72 0.93 -0.99 3.76
CA VAL A 72 0.16 -2.23 3.92
C VAL A 72 -0.70 -2.10 5.17
N LEU A 73 -2.02 -1.98 4.99
CA LEU A 73 -2.96 -1.72 6.09
C LEU A 73 -3.45 -3.00 6.77
N THR A 74 -3.91 -3.96 5.98
CA THR A 74 -4.49 -5.23 6.46
C THR A 74 -4.13 -6.37 5.51
N VAL A 75 -4.19 -7.61 5.99
CA VAL A 75 -3.94 -8.80 5.19
C VAL A 75 -5.19 -9.69 5.22
N PRO A 76 -5.65 -10.27 4.09
CA PRO A 76 -5.14 -10.09 2.73
C PRO A 76 -5.37 -8.67 2.17
N CYS A 77 -4.49 -8.24 1.28
CA CYS A 77 -4.71 -7.03 0.48
C CYS A 77 -4.19 -7.20 -0.94
N ILE A 78 -4.84 -6.52 -1.88
CA ILE A 78 -4.50 -6.53 -3.30
C ILE A 78 -4.33 -5.09 -3.77
N TYR A 79 -3.19 -4.78 -4.36
CA TYR A 79 -2.89 -3.49 -4.96
C TYR A 79 -2.93 -3.58 -6.47
N LEU A 80 -3.51 -2.58 -7.12
CA LEU A 80 -3.34 -2.33 -8.54
C LEU A 80 -2.48 -1.09 -8.71
N ILE A 81 -1.32 -1.25 -9.35
CA ILE A 81 -0.34 -0.19 -9.55
C ILE A 81 -0.16 0.01 -11.04
N GLY A 82 -0.29 1.26 -11.50
CA GLY A 82 -0.08 1.62 -12.88
C GLY A 82 1.39 1.60 -13.30
N PRO A 83 1.68 1.69 -14.60
CA PRO A 83 3.05 1.63 -15.13
C PRO A 83 3.96 2.77 -14.65
N THR A 84 3.38 3.83 -14.11
CA THR A 84 4.09 4.98 -13.51
C THR A 84 4.42 4.78 -12.04
N GLY A 85 4.04 3.65 -11.42
CA GLY A 85 4.20 3.40 -9.98
C GLY A 85 3.10 4.02 -9.12
N GLN A 86 2.03 4.54 -9.71
CA GLN A 86 0.90 5.10 -8.96
C GLN A 86 -0.09 3.99 -8.59
N VAL A 87 -0.56 3.95 -7.34
CA VAL A 87 -1.64 3.04 -6.93
C VAL A 87 -2.93 3.49 -7.61
N ILE A 88 -3.49 2.64 -8.45
CA ILE A 88 -4.78 2.85 -9.12
C ILE A 88 -5.91 2.59 -8.12
N ASP A 89 -5.81 1.49 -7.39
CA ASP A 89 -6.84 1.06 -6.44
C ASP A 89 -6.26 0.00 -5.47
N VAL A 90 -6.91 -0.17 -4.32
CA VAL A 90 -6.54 -1.17 -3.30
C VAL A 90 -7.78 -1.84 -2.75
N LYS A 91 -7.75 -3.17 -2.66
CA LYS A 91 -8.79 -3.98 -2.02
C LYS A 91 -8.23 -4.65 -0.78
N LEU A 92 -9.01 -4.60 0.29
CA LEU A 92 -8.65 -5.12 1.60
C LEU A 92 -9.64 -6.19 2.01
N GLY A 93 -9.14 -7.26 2.65
CA GLY A 93 -9.98 -8.33 3.20
C GLY A 93 -10.50 -9.32 2.15
N ARG A 94 -11.61 -9.96 2.48
CA ARG A 94 -12.24 -10.98 1.64
C ARG A 94 -12.73 -10.39 0.32
N LEU A 95 -12.42 -11.06 -0.78
CA LEU A 95 -12.86 -10.70 -2.13
C LEU A 95 -13.25 -11.98 -2.87
N GLU A 96 -14.32 -11.93 -3.66
CA GLU A 96 -14.76 -13.03 -4.53
C GLU A 96 -14.18 -12.91 -5.95
N SER A 97 -14.15 -14.01 -6.70
CA SER A 97 -13.57 -14.04 -8.05
C SER A 97 -14.31 -13.13 -9.04
N SER A 98 -15.64 -13.02 -8.96
CA SER A 98 -16.44 -12.11 -9.81
C SER A 98 -16.07 -10.65 -9.57
N ASP A 99 -15.97 -10.25 -8.29
CA ASP A 99 -15.62 -8.89 -7.92
C ASP A 99 -14.20 -8.54 -8.35
N LEU A 100 -13.27 -9.50 -8.23
CA LEU A 100 -11.89 -9.35 -8.67
C LEU A 100 -11.81 -9.12 -10.19
N ILE A 101 -12.58 -9.90 -10.97
CA ILE A 101 -12.66 -9.74 -12.43
C ILE A 101 -13.19 -8.36 -12.82
N ASP A 102 -14.31 -7.94 -12.23
CA ASP A 102 -14.93 -6.65 -12.56
C ASP A 102 -14.03 -5.49 -12.12
N TRP A 103 -13.36 -5.64 -10.98
CA TRP A 103 -12.43 -4.65 -10.46
C TRP A 103 -11.20 -4.47 -11.35
N ILE A 104 -10.58 -5.57 -11.80
CA ILE A 104 -9.41 -5.51 -12.70
C ILE A 104 -9.80 -4.87 -14.04
N LYS A 105 -10.93 -5.29 -14.64
CA LYS A 105 -11.43 -4.70 -15.90
C LYS A 105 -11.71 -3.20 -15.77
N MET A 106 -12.26 -2.79 -14.64
CA MET A 106 -12.53 -1.37 -14.37
C MET A 106 -11.24 -0.56 -14.24
N SER A 107 -10.15 -1.17 -13.76
CA SER A 107 -8.86 -0.49 -13.60
C SER A 107 -8.15 -0.21 -14.94
N GLU A 108 -8.33 -1.07 -15.95
CA GLU A 108 -7.74 -0.90 -17.29
C GLU A 108 -8.39 0.24 -18.10
N GLY A 109 -9.64 0.62 -17.76
CA GLY A 109 -10.42 1.63 -18.48
C GLY A 109 -10.50 3.02 -17.83
N ARG A 110 -9.90 3.24 -16.66
CA ARG A 110 -10.00 4.52 -15.94
C ARG A 110 -8.81 5.45 -16.25
N PRO A 111 -9.06 6.72 -16.62
CA PRO A 111 -8.08 7.77 -16.41
C PRO A 111 -7.74 7.83 -14.92
N ILE A 112 -6.45 7.80 -14.61
CA ILE A 112 -5.90 7.82 -13.26
C ILE A 112 -6.59 8.94 -12.45
N LYS A 113 -7.40 8.56 -11.46
CA LYS A 113 -7.93 9.51 -10.49
C LYS A 113 -6.87 9.64 -9.41
N HIS A 114 -6.24 10.81 -9.36
CA HIS A 114 -5.36 11.21 -8.28
C HIS A 114 -6.18 11.31 -6.98
N GLU A 115 -6.24 10.22 -6.21
CA GLU A 115 -6.50 10.31 -4.77
C GLU A 115 -5.15 10.08 -4.08
N ALA A 116 -4.57 11.20 -3.65
CA ALA A 116 -3.21 11.29 -3.18
C ALA A 116 -3.02 10.52 -1.86
N LEU A 117 -2.26 9.43 -1.91
CA LEU A 117 -1.38 9.05 -0.80
C LEU A 117 0.05 9.40 -1.20
N ILE A 118 0.41 10.67 -1.08
CA ILE A 118 1.82 11.10 -1.05
C ILE A 118 2.06 11.87 0.23
N THR A 119 3.09 11.47 0.97
CA THR A 119 3.82 12.36 1.86
C THR A 119 5.30 12.16 1.58
N SER A 120 5.76 13.03 0.68
CA SER A 120 6.92 13.91 0.84
C SER A 120 8.27 13.29 1.21
N GLY A 121 9.20 13.41 0.26
CA GLY A 121 10.63 13.27 0.49
C GLY A 121 11.47 13.75 -0.70
N ASP A 122 11.24 14.96 -1.20
CA ASP A 122 12.22 15.64 -2.06
C ASP A 122 13.31 16.26 -1.18
N ALA A 123 14.58 15.94 -1.44
CA ALA A 123 15.59 16.93 -1.85
C ALA A 123 16.94 16.28 -2.22
N PRO A 124 17.77 16.94 -3.07
CA PRO A 124 18.83 16.33 -3.89
C PRO A 124 20.27 16.80 -3.57
N ASN A 125 21.29 15.97 -3.88
CA ASN A 125 22.52 16.24 -4.67
C ASN A 125 23.40 14.96 -4.63
N SER A 126 23.84 14.39 -5.75
CA SER A 126 24.98 14.72 -6.62
C SER A 126 26.36 14.70 -5.94
N GLY A 127 27.11 13.63 -6.21
CA GLY A 127 28.52 13.51 -5.85
C GLY A 127 29.10 12.17 -6.30
N LEU A 128 29.48 12.08 -7.58
CA LEU A 128 30.37 11.06 -8.14
C LEU A 128 31.63 10.88 -7.27
N HIS A 129 32.17 9.67 -7.18
CA HIS A 129 33.58 9.40 -7.52
C HIS A 129 33.83 7.88 -7.62
N ASP A 130 34.54 7.54 -8.69
CA ASP A 130 34.91 6.22 -9.19
C ASP A 130 36.17 5.64 -8.49
N ASP A 131 36.30 4.31 -8.62
CA ASP A 131 37.54 3.52 -8.72
C ASP A 131 38.45 3.23 -7.49
N LYS A 132 38.47 1.92 -7.14
CA LYS A 132 39.60 0.98 -7.33
C LYS A 132 40.57 0.62 -6.16
N GLU A 133 40.62 -0.71 -5.94
CA GLU A 133 41.70 -1.61 -5.49
C GLU A 133 42.30 -1.59 -4.05
N LYS A 134 42.12 -2.75 -3.39
CA LYS A 134 43.16 -3.72 -2.96
C LYS A 134 43.85 -3.59 -1.58
N SER A 135 44.08 -4.79 -1.00
CA SER A 135 45.16 -5.21 -0.07
C SER A 135 44.82 -5.18 1.43
N VAL A 136 44.55 -6.31 2.11
CA VAL A 136 45.45 -7.35 2.67
C VAL A 136 46.06 -7.01 4.06
N THR A 137 45.57 -7.76 5.06
CA THR A 137 46.20 -8.44 6.24
C THR A 137 46.90 -7.72 7.42
N THR A 138 46.55 -8.20 8.65
CA THR A 138 47.36 -8.47 9.88
C THR A 138 48.05 -7.29 10.63
N ASP A 139 48.22 -7.20 11.97
CA ASP A 139 47.99 -8.05 13.16
C ASP A 139 48.32 -7.23 14.46
N SER A 140 47.67 -7.58 15.59
CA SER A 140 48.01 -7.37 17.03
C SER A 140 48.24 -5.99 17.69
N LYS A 141 47.45 -5.68 18.76
CA LYS A 141 47.89 -5.75 20.19
C LYS A 141 46.85 -5.23 21.20
N GLU A 142 46.42 -6.17 22.06
CA GLU A 142 46.24 -6.16 23.54
C GLU A 142 45.58 -4.99 24.34
N LEU A 143 44.67 -5.41 25.24
CA LEU A 143 43.87 -4.70 26.27
C LEU A 143 44.72 -4.10 27.42
N PRO A 144 44.23 -3.08 28.19
CA PRO A 144 43.39 -3.34 29.38
C PRO A 144 42.26 -2.29 29.69
N VAL A 145 41.13 -2.80 30.21
CA VAL A 145 40.02 -2.10 30.91
C VAL A 145 40.40 -1.84 32.39
N PRO A 146 39.84 -0.87 33.17
CA PRO A 146 38.38 -0.71 33.38
C PRO A 146 37.79 0.68 33.76
N SER A 147 36.45 0.71 33.71
CA SER A 147 35.49 1.52 34.51
C SER A 147 35.24 2.99 34.14
N THR A 148 33.99 3.31 33.73
CA THR A 148 32.96 3.96 34.60
C THR A 148 31.83 4.58 33.76
N SER A 149 30.65 3.96 33.89
CA SER A 149 29.30 4.54 33.96
C SER A 149 28.62 5.27 32.79
N ALA A 150 27.48 4.66 32.43
CA ALA A 150 26.14 5.25 32.30
C ALA A 150 25.80 6.00 31.00
N THR A 151 25.35 5.19 30.05
CA THR A 151 24.34 5.48 29.02
C THR A 151 23.22 6.41 29.52
N GLN A 152 23.10 7.59 28.91
CA GLN A 152 21.81 8.26 28.70
C GLN A 152 21.79 8.77 27.25
N ILE A 153 21.45 7.86 26.33
CA ILE A 153 20.97 8.26 25.00
C ILE A 153 19.46 8.43 25.11
N VAL A 154 19.12 9.72 25.08
CA VAL A 154 17.85 10.37 24.85
C VAL A 154 16.88 9.56 23.98
N ASN A 155 15.80 9.11 24.60
CA ASN A 155 14.41 9.10 24.10
C ASN A 155 14.19 8.80 22.60
N CYS A 156 14.26 7.52 22.22
CA CYS A 156 13.79 7.03 20.93
C CYS A 156 12.69 5.98 21.12
N GLU A 157 11.57 6.34 21.74
CA GLU A 157 10.39 5.47 21.77
C GLU A 157 9.11 6.26 22.05
N GLN A 158 8.81 7.25 21.20
CA GLN A 158 7.41 7.57 20.95
C GLN A 158 6.86 6.42 20.09
N SER A 159 6.32 5.43 20.79
CA SER A 159 5.88 4.13 20.28
C SER A 159 5.11 4.28 18.98
N LEU A 160 5.42 3.40 18.02
CA LEU A 160 4.72 3.26 16.74
C LEU A 160 3.19 3.27 16.91
N GLU A 161 2.72 2.76 18.06
CA GLU A 161 1.32 2.72 18.44
C GLU A 161 0.67 4.10 18.59
N GLU A 162 1.38 5.13 19.08
CA GLU A 162 0.82 6.48 19.20
C GLU A 162 0.60 7.13 17.83
N ARG A 163 1.52 6.88 16.89
CA ARG A 163 1.36 7.34 15.51
C ARG A 163 0.20 6.64 14.81
N VAL A 164 0.04 5.34 15.01
CA VAL A 164 -1.10 4.57 14.48
C VAL A 164 -2.43 5.03 15.11
N LYS A 165 -2.47 5.22 16.43
CA LYS A 165 -3.66 5.74 17.14
C LYS A 165 -4.07 7.13 16.65
N SER A 166 -3.09 8.00 16.37
CA SER A 166 -3.36 9.34 15.84
C SER A 166 -4.03 9.31 14.47
N VAL A 167 -3.56 8.43 13.57
CA VAL A 167 -4.13 8.27 12.21
C VAL A 167 -5.54 7.66 12.27
N ILE A 168 -5.76 6.65 13.11
CA ILE A 168 -7.09 6.05 13.26
C ILE A 168 -8.08 7.08 13.83
N ASN A 169 -7.66 7.87 14.82
CA ASN A 169 -8.51 8.90 15.42
C ASN A 169 -8.85 10.02 14.44
N SER A 170 -7.93 10.42 13.57
CA SER A 170 -8.22 11.45 12.55
C SER A 170 -9.18 10.92 11.48
N PHE A 171 -9.05 9.66 11.06
CA PHE A 171 -9.96 9.03 10.10
C PHE A 171 -11.38 8.91 10.67
N ILE A 172 -11.53 8.42 11.90
CA ILE A 172 -12.83 8.32 12.59
C ILE A 172 -13.47 9.71 12.72
N LEU A 173 -12.70 10.75 13.02
CA LEU A 173 -13.22 12.10 13.15
C LEU A 173 -13.70 12.67 11.80
N GLU A 174 -12.99 12.37 10.71
CA GLU A 174 -13.35 12.83 9.38
C GLU A 174 -14.62 12.15 8.83
N ASP A 175 -14.79 10.85 9.08
CA ASP A 175 -16.00 10.12 8.72
C ASP A 175 -17.23 10.65 9.48
N ASN A 176 -17.07 10.87 10.80
CA ASN A 176 -18.11 11.48 11.63
C ASN A 176 -18.45 12.93 11.20
N ARG A 177 -17.48 13.68 10.66
CA ARG A 177 -17.72 15.03 10.12
C ARG A 177 -18.56 14.98 8.84
N LYS A 178 -18.32 13.99 7.97
CA LYS A 178 -19.09 13.79 6.73
C LYS A 178 -20.55 13.40 7.03
N MET A 179 -20.78 12.48 7.97
CA MET A 179 -22.15 12.07 8.34
C MET A 179 -22.99 13.23 8.90
N ARG A 180 -22.44 14.07 9.78
CA ARG A 180 -23.15 15.25 10.32
C ARG A 180 -23.49 16.29 9.26
N ASN A 181 -22.68 16.42 8.21
CA ASN A 181 -23.00 17.31 7.10
C ASN A 181 -24.05 16.70 6.14
N ALA A 182 -24.09 15.37 6.01
CA ALA A 182 -25.12 14.68 5.24
C ALA A 182 -26.52 14.79 5.90
N GLU A 183 -26.62 14.61 7.22
CA GLU A 183 -27.90 14.76 7.95
C GLU A 183 -28.48 16.17 7.84
N LYS A 184 -27.65 17.21 7.92
CA LYS A 184 -28.09 18.61 7.78
C LYS A 184 -28.69 18.90 6.40
N HIS A 185 -28.35 18.12 5.38
CA HIS A 185 -28.86 18.32 4.03
C HIS A 185 -30.15 17.53 3.74
N LEU A 186 -30.52 16.57 4.60
CA LEU A 186 -31.75 15.79 4.50
C LEU A 186 -32.94 16.44 5.25
N LEU A 187 -32.66 17.31 6.22
CA LEU A 187 -33.64 18.14 6.90
C LEU A 187 -33.88 19.46 6.14
N LYS A 188 -34.39 19.39 4.91
CA LYS A 188 -35.07 20.53 4.26
C LYS A 188 -36.59 20.33 4.37
N PRO A 189 -37.33 21.27 4.97
CA PRO A 189 -38.74 21.08 5.29
C PRO A 189 -39.59 20.98 4.02
N ARG A 190 -40.33 19.88 3.89
CA ARG A 190 -41.45 19.73 2.96
C ARG A 190 -42.67 20.49 3.51
N LEU A 191 -42.58 21.81 3.59
CA LEU A 191 -43.72 22.67 3.90
C LEU A 191 -43.72 23.86 2.96
N SER A 192 -44.44 23.71 1.85
CA SER A 192 -45.20 24.79 1.18
C SER A 192 -45.73 24.28 -0.15
N VAL A 193 -46.85 23.53 -0.14
CA VAL A 193 -47.82 23.58 -1.25
C VAL A 193 -49.22 23.31 -0.67
N GLU A 194 -49.69 24.20 0.20
CA GLU A 194 -51.11 24.23 0.59
C GLU A 194 -51.50 25.69 0.76
N ASN A 195 -51.85 26.33 -0.36
CA ASN A 195 -52.65 27.56 -0.44
C ASN A 195 -52.77 28.00 -1.90
N GLN A 196 -53.60 27.30 -2.69
CA GLN A 196 -54.33 27.89 -3.82
C GLN A 196 -55.64 27.10 -4.05
N GLU A 197 -56.53 27.10 -3.06
CA GLU A 197 -57.96 26.90 -3.30
C GLU A 197 -58.75 27.92 -2.47
N LYS A 198 -59.01 29.06 -3.10
CA LYS A 198 -60.15 29.93 -2.79
C LYS A 198 -60.38 30.83 -4.01
N LEU A 199 -61.15 30.29 -4.95
CA LEU A 199 -62.03 31.09 -5.79
C LEU A 199 -63.38 31.20 -5.08
#